data_AF-A0A2E7R1J4-F1
#
_entry.id   AF-A0A2E7R1J4-F1
#
_cell.length_a   1.000
_cell.length_b   1.000
_cell.length_c   1.000
_cell.angle_alpha   90.00
_cell.angle_beta   90.00
_cell.angle_gamma   90.00
#
_symmetry.space_group_name_H-M   'P 1'
#
loop_
_entity.id
_entity.type
_entity.pdbx_description
1 polymer ?
#
loop_
_entity_poly.entity_id
_entity_poly.type
_entity_poly.pdbx_seq_one_letter_code
_entity_poly.pdbx_strand_id
1 'polypeptide(L)'
;MTTNPISIDRLVQVLEIRLTDLAIFNPTVGNIDHSRDITVLNSEFKIASELINLNYDPAKTVKAVDSAWCSRNCKISELSFDDIAWFLPYLEATENTRSLEAFQKVIQYLFSPEGCPWDNAQTAQSLRHYLIEETYELVDAIDHENEAEIMEEIGDLLAHMFMQTAIAEKNGYFTIHDVVQSANQKYVRRHPHVFTDEQQATGEPSLEGTWEAIKKKEREQRDTSRQSQESALESVPFSTPSLSRSQQVLRRADKEGIHVELDPNSELLTDEKLLFSKLLECIVAANSLDIDLEEILRDSVTRFISEFKMIETLSAGDMSSLGKDEKKQPWEAMIDYNMNIS
;
A
#
# COMPACT_ATOMS: atom_id res chain seq x y z
N MET A 1 -0.92 49.77 -5.04
CA MET A 1 0.43 50.30 -5.28
C MET A 1 1.05 49.43 -6.34
N THR A 2 1.47 50.03 -7.46
CA THR A 2 2.11 49.32 -8.57
C THR A 2 3.42 48.70 -8.07
N THR A 3 3.40 47.40 -7.80
CA THR A 3 4.60 46.63 -7.48
C THR A 3 5.48 46.66 -8.72
N ASN A 4 6.65 47.32 -8.62
CA ASN A 4 7.66 47.13 -9.64
C ASN A 4 7.95 45.62 -9.74
N PRO A 5 7.95 45.03 -10.95
CA PRO A 5 8.27 43.63 -11.10
C PRO A 5 9.66 43.37 -10.52
N ILE A 6 9.77 42.34 -9.67
CA ILE A 6 11.05 41.94 -9.08
C ILE A 6 12.01 41.58 -10.21
N SER A 7 13.15 42.26 -10.28
CA SER A 7 14.16 42.02 -11.31
C SER A 7 14.88 40.70 -11.04
N ILE A 8 14.73 39.75 -11.97
CA ILE A 8 15.38 38.44 -11.94
C ILE A 8 16.91 38.59 -11.92
N ASP A 9 17.48 39.45 -12.79
CA ASP A 9 18.93 39.67 -12.85
C ASP A 9 19.48 40.19 -11.52
N ARG A 10 18.72 41.06 -10.85
CA ARG A 10 19.11 41.59 -9.54
C ARG A 10 19.00 40.54 -8.44
N LEU A 11 18.02 39.65 -8.50
CA LEU A 11 17.92 38.52 -7.57
C LEU A 11 19.12 37.58 -7.70
N VAL A 12 19.50 37.23 -8.93
CA VAL A 12 20.66 36.37 -9.22
C VAL A 12 21.95 36.97 -8.64
N GLN A 13 22.14 38.28 -8.78
CA GLN A 13 23.27 39.00 -8.20
C GLN A 13 23.26 38.98 -6.67
N VAL A 14 22.11 39.27 -6.04
CA VAL A 14 21.99 39.37 -4.58
C VAL A 14 22.09 38.01 -3.87
N LEU A 15 21.60 36.96 -4.53
CA LEU A 15 21.69 35.58 -4.04
C LEU A 15 23.04 34.93 -4.31
N GLU A 16 23.87 35.55 -5.17
CA GLU A 16 25.17 35.04 -5.62
C GLU A 16 25.05 33.67 -6.32
N ILE A 17 24.03 33.50 -7.15
CA ILE A 17 23.76 32.26 -7.90
C ILE A 17 23.95 32.48 -9.41
N ARG A 18 23.94 31.41 -10.20
CA ARG A 18 23.85 31.53 -11.67
C ARG A 18 22.39 31.61 -12.09
N LEU A 19 22.11 32.28 -13.20
CA LEU A 19 20.76 32.35 -13.77
C LEU A 19 20.18 30.95 -14.07
N THR A 20 21.03 29.98 -14.43
CA THR A 20 20.62 28.58 -14.67
C THR A 20 20.18 27.84 -13.42
N ASP A 21 20.63 28.30 -12.24
CA ASP A 21 20.31 27.69 -10.95
C ASP A 21 19.04 28.32 -10.34
N LEU A 22 18.51 29.38 -10.96
CA LEU A 22 17.29 30.03 -10.52
C LEU A 22 16.06 29.24 -10.99
N ALA A 23 15.43 28.50 -10.08
CA ALA A 23 14.09 27.96 -10.28
C ALA A 23 13.07 28.82 -9.51
N ILE A 24 12.09 29.39 -10.21
CA ILE A 24 11.02 30.15 -9.56
C ILE A 24 9.90 29.19 -9.15
N PHE A 25 9.44 29.28 -7.91
CA PHE A 25 8.31 28.52 -7.41
C PHE A 25 7.05 28.79 -8.24
N ASN A 26 6.40 27.72 -8.69
CA ASN A 26 5.14 27.79 -9.42
C ASN A 26 4.01 27.13 -8.61
N PRO A 27 3.05 27.90 -8.06
CA PRO A 27 1.99 27.35 -7.24
C PRO A 27 1.04 26.42 -8.00
N THR A 28 0.98 26.48 -9.34
CA THR A 28 0.08 25.63 -10.14
C THR A 28 0.54 24.18 -10.22
N VAL A 29 1.79 23.89 -9.86
CA VAL A 29 2.36 22.53 -9.91
C VAL A 29 2.03 21.77 -8.62
N GLY A 30 1.48 22.43 -7.60
CA GLY A 30 0.97 21.80 -6.37
C GLY A 30 2.03 21.18 -5.46
N ASN A 31 3.30 21.21 -5.85
CA ASN A 31 4.43 20.72 -5.06
C ASN A 31 5.69 21.59 -5.28
N ILE A 32 6.59 21.56 -4.31
CA ILE A 32 7.93 22.16 -4.41
C ILE A 32 8.80 21.16 -5.19
N ASP A 33 9.43 21.60 -6.28
CA ASP A 33 10.39 20.80 -7.04
C ASP A 33 11.69 20.63 -6.24
N HIS A 34 11.75 19.58 -5.43
CA HIS A 34 12.88 19.29 -4.55
C HIS A 34 14.13 18.75 -5.28
N SER A 35 14.15 18.76 -6.62
CA SER A 35 15.33 18.33 -7.40
C SER A 35 16.35 19.44 -7.64
N ARG A 36 16.04 20.68 -7.23
CA ARG A 36 16.89 21.88 -7.36
C ARG A 36 16.49 22.94 -6.35
N ASP A 37 17.37 23.93 -6.18
CA ASP A 37 17.07 25.08 -5.33
C ASP A 37 15.92 25.89 -5.89
N ILE A 38 15.04 26.39 -5.02
CA ILE A 38 13.83 27.12 -5.38
C ILE A 38 13.84 28.52 -4.80
N THR A 39 13.48 29.48 -5.65
CA THR A 39 13.23 30.87 -5.28
C THR A 39 11.73 31.11 -5.25
N VAL A 40 11.23 31.48 -4.08
CA VAL A 40 9.85 31.93 -3.86
C VAL A 40 9.84 33.45 -3.89
N LEU A 41 8.97 34.04 -4.70
CA LEU A 41 8.75 35.49 -4.71
C LEU A 41 7.65 35.87 -3.72
N ASN A 42 7.70 37.10 -3.20
CA ASN A 42 6.73 37.58 -2.21
C ASN A 42 5.25 37.46 -2.63
N SER A 43 4.95 37.49 -3.93
CA SER A 43 3.59 37.24 -4.43
C SER A 43 3.05 35.86 -4.05
N GLU A 44 3.94 34.87 -3.88
CA GLU A 44 3.59 33.48 -3.63
C GLU A 44 3.84 33.01 -2.19
N PHE A 45 4.35 33.88 -1.32
CA PHE A 45 4.71 33.51 0.07
C PHE A 45 3.60 32.82 0.84
N LYS A 46 2.35 33.26 0.64
CA LYS A 46 1.21 32.65 1.32
C LYS A 46 1.09 31.17 0.99
N ILE A 47 1.05 30.82 -0.31
CA ILE A 47 0.91 29.44 -0.78
C ILE A 47 2.17 28.64 -0.45
N ALA A 48 3.34 29.22 -0.69
CA ALA A 48 4.61 28.54 -0.46
C ALA A 48 4.84 28.23 1.03
N SER A 49 4.45 29.13 1.94
CA SER A 49 4.68 28.94 3.39
C SER A 49 4.04 27.66 3.94
N GLU A 50 2.85 27.29 3.46
CA GLU A 50 2.18 26.04 3.86
C GLU A 50 2.99 24.81 3.41
N LEU A 51 3.45 24.81 2.16
CA LEU A 51 4.28 23.72 1.61
C LEU A 51 5.66 23.67 2.25
N ILE A 52 6.28 24.82 2.54
CA ILE A 52 7.59 24.90 3.18
C ILE A 52 7.52 24.31 4.58
N ASN A 53 6.54 24.74 5.39
CA ASN A 53 6.39 24.27 6.76
C ASN A 53 6.07 22.77 6.85
N LEU A 54 5.47 22.21 5.79
CA LEU A 54 5.18 20.78 5.72
C LEU A 54 6.41 19.94 5.36
N ASN A 55 7.32 20.45 4.54
CA ASN A 55 8.40 19.68 3.94
C ASN A 55 9.81 19.99 4.47
N TYR A 56 10.05 21.18 5.03
CA TYR A 56 11.36 21.59 5.53
C TYR A 56 11.42 21.55 7.06
N ASP A 57 12.56 21.09 7.60
CA ASP A 57 12.88 21.26 9.02
C ASP A 57 12.90 22.76 9.38
N PRO A 58 12.15 23.20 10.42
CA PRO A 58 12.17 24.58 10.91
C PRO A 58 13.59 25.13 11.17
N ALA A 59 14.54 24.26 11.53
CA ALA A 59 15.95 24.60 11.79
C ALA A 59 16.84 24.56 10.53
N LYS A 60 16.31 24.23 9.34
CA LYS A 60 17.09 24.27 8.10
C LYS A 60 17.47 25.71 7.75
N THR A 61 18.74 25.90 7.37
CA THR A 61 19.25 27.22 6.97
C THR A 61 18.88 27.49 5.51
N VAL A 62 18.30 28.65 5.26
CA VAL A 62 17.89 29.15 3.94
C VAL A 62 18.37 30.59 3.74
N LYS A 63 18.24 31.10 2.51
CA LYS A 63 18.51 32.51 2.21
C LYS A 63 17.20 33.27 2.07
N ALA A 64 17.12 34.48 2.60
CA ALA A 64 16.03 35.41 2.33
C ALA A 64 16.60 36.73 1.82
N VAL A 65 15.85 37.41 0.97
CA VAL A 65 16.19 38.74 0.44
C VAL A 65 15.18 39.73 0.96
N ASP A 66 15.65 40.77 1.66
CA ASP A 66 14.77 41.80 2.20
C ASP A 66 14.38 42.86 1.14
N SER A 67 13.48 43.77 1.52
CA SER A 67 13.07 44.89 0.65
C SER A 67 14.18 45.88 0.31
N ALA A 68 15.29 45.87 1.05
CA ALA A 68 16.49 46.64 0.76
C ALA A 68 17.45 45.93 -0.22
N TRP A 69 17.09 44.73 -0.72
CA TRP A 69 17.90 43.88 -1.58
C TRP A 69 19.18 43.34 -0.92
N CYS A 70 19.13 43.11 0.39
CA CYS A 70 20.18 42.42 1.12
C CYS A 70 19.79 40.94 1.29
N SER A 71 20.72 40.03 0.94
CA SER A 71 20.55 38.62 1.26
C SER A 71 21.06 38.32 2.67
N ARG A 72 20.35 37.43 3.37
CA ARG A 72 20.71 36.95 4.70
C ARG A 72 20.44 35.46 4.80
N ASN A 73 21.27 34.75 5.55
CA ASN A 73 20.96 33.38 5.97
C ASN A 73 20.05 33.44 7.20
N CYS A 74 18.99 32.63 7.22
CA CYS A 74 18.10 32.48 8.36
C CYS A 74 17.56 31.05 8.42
N LYS A 75 16.82 30.75 9.50
CA LYS A 75 16.07 29.50 9.62
C LYS A 75 14.74 29.59 8.87
N ILE A 76 14.17 28.43 8.52
CA ILE A 76 12.81 28.35 7.97
C ILE A 76 11.80 29.00 8.92
N SER A 77 11.94 28.77 10.23
CA SER A 77 11.10 29.37 11.27
C SER A 77 11.22 30.91 11.39
N GLU A 78 12.23 31.51 10.73
CA GLU A 78 12.53 32.95 10.77
C GLU A 78 12.17 33.65 9.45
N LEU A 79 11.56 32.95 8.49
CA LEU A 79 11.13 33.55 7.24
C LEU A 79 10.07 34.63 7.48
N SER A 80 10.25 35.80 6.84
CA SER A 80 9.37 36.95 7.02
C SER A 80 8.58 37.25 5.76
N PHE A 81 7.30 37.61 5.93
CA PHE A 81 6.48 38.09 4.83
C PHE A 81 6.85 39.51 4.36
N ASP A 82 7.72 40.20 5.10
CA ASP A 82 8.30 41.49 4.69
C ASP A 82 9.50 41.34 3.73
N ASP A 83 9.99 40.11 3.54
CA ASP A 83 11.01 39.79 2.55
C ASP A 83 10.44 39.96 1.12
N ILE A 84 11.31 40.07 0.11
CA ILE A 84 10.92 40.12 -1.31
C ILE A 84 11.09 38.76 -2.00
N ALA A 85 12.01 37.92 -1.50
CA ALA A 85 12.20 36.57 -1.99
C ALA A 85 12.79 35.64 -0.92
N TRP A 86 12.43 34.37 -0.99
CA TRP A 86 13.05 33.28 -0.21
C TRP A 86 13.75 32.33 -1.17
N PHE A 87 14.94 31.89 -0.81
CA PHE A 87 15.74 30.93 -1.58
C PHE A 87 15.95 29.69 -0.71
N LEU A 88 15.28 28.62 -1.12
CA LEU A 88 15.20 27.35 -0.43
C LEU A 88 16.15 26.37 -1.13
N PRO A 89 17.08 25.74 -0.41
CA PRO A 89 17.91 24.70 -0.99
C PRO A 89 17.05 23.47 -1.34
N TYR A 90 17.51 22.68 -2.31
CA TYR A 90 16.93 21.36 -2.56
C TYR A 90 17.07 20.48 -1.30
N LEU A 91 16.20 19.48 -1.16
CA LEU A 91 16.23 18.53 -0.06
C LEU A 91 16.89 17.24 -0.54
N GLU A 92 17.90 16.77 0.19
CA GLU A 92 18.45 15.44 -0.04
C GLU A 92 17.39 14.36 0.23
N ALA A 93 17.60 13.15 -0.29
CA ALA A 93 16.63 12.06 -0.15
C ALA A 93 16.28 11.75 1.32
N THR A 94 17.26 11.86 2.23
CA THR A 94 17.06 11.64 3.66
C THR A 94 16.38 12.82 4.38
N GLU A 95 16.33 13.99 3.75
CA GLU A 95 15.70 15.20 4.31
C GLU A 95 14.29 15.40 3.74
N ASN A 96 14.03 14.91 2.53
CA ASN A 96 12.73 15.01 1.85
C ASN A 96 11.80 13.85 2.25
N THR A 97 11.38 13.84 3.50
CA THR A 97 10.65 12.72 4.11
C THR A 97 9.22 12.50 3.58
N ARG A 98 8.71 13.40 2.73
CA ARG A 98 7.35 13.34 2.17
C ARG A 98 7.32 13.01 0.67
N SER A 99 8.48 12.76 0.05
CA SER A 99 8.57 12.40 -1.38
C SER A 99 8.73 10.90 -1.57
N LEU A 100 7.91 10.32 -2.46
CA LEU A 100 8.04 8.92 -2.88
C LEU A 100 9.37 8.67 -3.60
N GLU A 101 9.84 9.63 -4.41
CA GLU A 101 11.12 9.55 -5.10
C GLU A 101 12.31 9.59 -4.12
N ALA A 102 12.20 10.41 -3.06
CA ALA A 102 13.19 10.44 -1.99
C ALA A 102 13.23 9.11 -1.24
N PHE A 103 12.07 8.57 -0.87
CA PHE A 103 11.96 7.26 -0.24
C PHE A 103 12.54 6.14 -1.12
N GLN A 104 12.21 6.11 -2.41
CA GLN A 104 12.82 5.20 -3.38
C GLN A 104 14.34 5.29 -3.37
N LYS A 105 14.91 6.50 -3.39
CA LYS A 105 16.37 6.70 -3.37
C LYS A 105 16.99 6.17 -2.07
N VAL A 106 16.34 6.36 -0.93
CA VAL A 106 16.80 5.80 0.35
C VAL A 106 16.87 4.27 0.27
N ILE A 107 15.80 3.61 -0.20
CA ILE A 107 15.77 2.15 -0.35
C ILE A 107 16.82 1.67 -1.38
N GLN A 108 16.92 2.32 -2.54
CA GLN A 108 17.95 1.99 -3.53
C GLN A 108 19.37 2.12 -2.97
N TYR A 109 19.63 3.14 -2.15
CA TYR A 109 20.91 3.29 -1.47
C TYR A 109 21.18 2.15 -0.50
N LEU A 110 20.19 1.70 0.29
CA LEU A 110 20.34 0.54 1.17
C LEU A 110 20.75 -0.73 0.41
N PHE A 111 20.21 -0.93 -0.79
CA PHE A 111 20.50 -2.08 -1.66
C PHE A 111 21.75 -1.91 -2.54
N SER A 112 22.45 -0.79 -2.44
CA SER A 112 23.69 -0.53 -3.18
C SER A 112 24.91 -1.21 -2.55
N PRO A 113 26.05 -1.35 -3.27
CA PRO A 113 27.30 -1.86 -2.70
C PRO A 113 27.80 -1.07 -1.49
N GLU A 114 27.56 0.24 -1.45
CA GLU A 114 27.91 1.16 -0.37
C GLU A 114 26.85 1.26 0.74
N GLY A 115 25.71 0.58 0.54
CA GLY A 115 24.56 0.59 1.43
C GLY A 115 24.66 -0.36 2.62
N CYS A 116 23.52 -0.86 3.07
CA CYS A 116 23.43 -1.81 4.16
C CYS A 116 23.79 -3.22 3.66
N PRO A 117 24.78 -3.91 4.26
CA PRO A 117 25.16 -5.26 3.82
C PRO A 117 24.03 -6.29 3.90
N TRP A 118 23.12 -6.14 4.88
CA TRP A 118 21.99 -7.05 5.04
C TRP A 118 20.96 -6.86 3.93
N ASP A 119 20.58 -5.61 3.63
CA ASP A 119 19.62 -5.26 2.57
C ASP A 119 20.16 -5.67 1.20
N ASN A 120 21.40 -5.31 0.90
CA ASN A 120 22.07 -5.63 -0.37
C ASN A 120 22.19 -7.15 -0.62
N ALA A 121 22.22 -7.97 0.45
CA ALA A 121 22.26 -9.43 0.36
C ALA A 121 20.89 -10.09 0.11
N GLN A 122 19.79 -9.34 0.22
CA GLN A 122 18.45 -9.88 0.07
C GLN A 122 18.11 -10.27 -1.37
N THR A 123 17.16 -11.20 -1.49
CA THR A 123 16.57 -11.66 -2.74
C THR A 123 15.05 -11.58 -2.64
N ALA A 124 14.35 -11.59 -3.77
CA ALA A 124 12.88 -11.61 -3.77
C ALA A 124 12.32 -12.80 -2.96
N GLN A 125 13.03 -13.94 -2.98
CA GLN A 125 12.66 -15.14 -2.24
C GLN A 125 12.89 -15.02 -0.74
N SER A 126 13.97 -14.38 -0.29
CA SER A 126 14.24 -14.19 1.13
C SER A 126 13.30 -13.17 1.77
N LEU A 127 12.89 -12.14 1.02
CA LEU A 127 11.94 -11.13 1.49
C LEU A 127 10.46 -11.57 1.47
N ARG A 128 10.15 -12.73 0.88
CA ARG A 128 8.76 -13.18 0.74
C ARG A 128 8.06 -13.37 2.08
N HIS A 129 8.77 -13.89 3.09
CA HIS A 129 8.17 -14.14 4.40
C HIS A 129 7.76 -12.85 5.09
N TYR A 130 8.67 -11.87 5.13
CA TYR A 130 8.41 -10.53 5.66
C TYR A 130 7.23 -9.87 4.95
N LEU A 131 7.20 -9.88 3.60
CA LEU A 131 6.05 -9.34 2.85
C LEU A 131 4.70 -9.96 3.28
N ILE A 132 4.68 -11.25 3.63
CA ILE A 132 3.47 -11.91 4.12
C ILE A 132 3.14 -11.45 5.54
N GLU A 133 4.14 -11.31 6.41
CA GLU A 133 3.99 -10.79 7.78
C GLU A 133 3.38 -9.39 7.76
N GLU A 134 3.99 -8.42 7.07
CA GLU A 134 3.49 -7.04 6.95
C GLU A 134 2.07 -6.98 6.32
N THR A 135 1.75 -7.94 5.45
CA THR A 135 0.39 -8.03 4.87
C THR A 135 -0.62 -8.43 5.94
N TYR A 136 -0.27 -9.35 6.84
CA TYR A 136 -1.14 -9.72 7.95
C TYR A 136 -1.19 -8.67 9.04
N GLU A 137 -0.08 -7.98 9.32
CA GLU A 137 -0.07 -6.86 10.27
C GLU A 137 -0.96 -5.72 9.77
N LEU A 138 -0.95 -5.40 8.47
CA LEU A 138 -1.92 -4.46 7.90
C LEU A 138 -3.37 -4.95 8.07
N VAL A 139 -3.64 -6.24 7.85
CA VAL A 139 -5.00 -6.78 8.04
C VAL A 139 -5.42 -6.67 9.50
N ASP A 140 -4.54 -7.04 10.43
CA ASP A 140 -4.80 -6.90 11.86
C ASP A 140 -5.07 -5.44 12.23
N ALA A 141 -4.28 -4.48 11.70
CA ALA A 141 -4.49 -3.06 11.95
C ALA A 141 -5.84 -2.55 11.41
N ILE A 142 -6.29 -3.04 10.25
CA ILE A 142 -7.61 -2.75 9.68
C ILE A 142 -8.72 -3.32 10.56
N ASP A 143 -8.60 -4.59 10.97
CA ASP A 143 -9.61 -5.29 11.78
C ASP A 143 -9.79 -4.65 13.16
N HIS A 144 -8.75 -4.00 13.69
CA HIS A 144 -8.79 -3.24 14.94
C HIS A 144 -9.12 -1.75 14.77
N GLU A 145 -9.43 -1.29 13.56
CA GLU A 145 -9.71 0.12 13.21
C GLU A 145 -8.61 1.09 13.72
N ASN A 146 -7.35 0.64 13.77
CA ASN A 146 -6.26 1.42 14.33
C ASN A 146 -5.58 2.25 13.23
N GLU A 147 -6.05 3.49 13.02
CA GLU A 147 -5.55 4.38 11.96
C GLU A 147 -4.03 4.60 11.99
N ALA A 148 -3.41 4.60 13.17
CA ALA A 148 -1.97 4.80 13.31
C ALA A 148 -1.18 3.58 12.83
N GLU A 149 -1.59 2.38 13.24
CA GLU A 149 -0.99 1.13 12.76
C GLU A 149 -1.26 0.95 11.26
N ILE A 150 -2.49 1.22 10.77
CA ILE A 150 -2.79 1.15 9.33
C ILE A 150 -1.82 2.02 8.51
N MET A 151 -1.51 3.23 9.00
CA MET A 151 -0.55 4.11 8.33
C MET A 151 0.88 3.55 8.34
N GLU A 152 1.30 2.95 9.46
CA GLU A 152 2.61 2.32 9.65
C GLU A 152 2.78 1.13 8.69
N GLU A 153 1.83 0.18 8.73
CA GLU A 153 1.86 -1.05 7.93
C GLU A 153 1.74 -0.79 6.42
N ILE A 154 0.97 0.24 6.01
CA ILE A 154 0.98 0.72 4.61
C ILE A 154 2.37 1.21 4.21
N GLY A 155 3.08 1.87 5.13
CA GLY A 155 4.46 2.31 4.95
C GLY A 155 5.42 1.14 4.76
N ASP A 156 5.28 0.07 5.55
CA ASP A 156 6.14 -1.11 5.46
C ASP A 156 5.88 -1.94 4.21
N LEU A 157 4.61 -2.11 3.81
CA LEU A 157 4.28 -2.68 2.51
C LEU A 157 4.83 -1.84 1.35
N LEU A 158 4.76 -0.52 1.45
CA LEU A 158 5.36 0.38 0.45
C LEU A 158 6.88 0.20 0.39
N ALA A 159 7.55 0.09 1.54
CA ALA A 159 8.97 -0.21 1.62
C ALA A 159 9.29 -1.52 0.90
N HIS A 160 8.52 -2.58 1.16
CA HIS A 160 8.67 -3.87 0.49
C HIS A 160 8.53 -3.77 -1.04
N MET A 161 7.59 -2.97 -1.56
CA MET A 161 7.48 -2.77 -3.01
C MET A 161 8.74 -2.12 -3.60
N PHE A 162 9.32 -1.14 -2.90
CA PHE A 162 10.59 -0.53 -3.31
C PHE A 162 11.78 -1.48 -3.17
N MET A 163 11.83 -2.34 -2.15
CA MET A 163 12.88 -3.35 -2.01
C MET A 163 12.82 -4.37 -3.16
N GLN A 164 11.64 -4.87 -3.50
CA GLN A 164 11.45 -5.83 -4.60
C GLN A 164 11.85 -5.22 -5.94
N THR A 165 11.50 -3.96 -6.19
CA THR A 165 11.91 -3.25 -7.41
C THR A 165 13.40 -2.95 -7.42
N ALA A 166 14.02 -2.56 -6.30
CA ALA A 166 15.47 -2.38 -6.21
C ALA A 166 16.25 -3.68 -6.53
N ILE A 167 15.76 -4.83 -6.04
CA ILE A 167 16.33 -6.15 -6.39
C ILE A 167 16.15 -6.45 -7.89
N ALA A 168 14.99 -6.14 -8.47
CA ALA A 168 14.73 -6.36 -9.89
C ALA A 168 15.61 -5.47 -10.78
N GLU A 169 15.79 -4.20 -10.41
CA GLU A 169 16.66 -3.22 -11.08
C GLU A 169 18.12 -3.68 -11.05
N LYS A 170 18.61 -4.08 -9.86
CA LYS A 170 19.97 -4.64 -9.69
C LYS A 170 20.24 -5.84 -10.59
N ASN A 171 19.23 -6.66 -10.85
CA ASN A 171 19.32 -7.83 -11.74
C ASN A 171 19.02 -7.52 -13.21
N GLY A 172 18.71 -6.28 -13.56
CA GLY A 172 18.42 -5.85 -14.94
C GLY A 172 17.07 -6.34 -15.49
N TYR A 173 16.08 -6.58 -14.64
CA TYR A 173 14.76 -7.07 -15.05
C TYR A 173 13.76 -5.97 -15.37
N PHE A 174 13.41 -5.14 -14.37
CA PHE A 174 12.45 -4.05 -14.51
C PHE A 174 12.68 -3.01 -13.41
N THR A 175 12.13 -1.81 -13.61
CA THR A 175 12.17 -0.67 -12.69
C THR A 175 10.82 -0.45 -12.01
N ILE A 176 10.79 0.39 -10.97
CA ILE A 176 9.51 0.86 -10.41
C ILE A 176 8.64 1.58 -11.46
N HIS A 177 9.26 2.29 -12.42
CA HIS A 177 8.53 2.97 -13.49
C HIS A 177 7.82 1.98 -14.42
N ASP A 178 8.44 0.84 -14.71
CA ASP A 178 7.81 -0.23 -15.49
C ASP A 178 6.62 -0.84 -14.73
N VAL A 179 6.74 -1.02 -13.42
CA VAL A 179 5.65 -1.49 -12.55
C VAL A 179 4.48 -0.50 -12.56
N VAL A 180 4.75 0.80 -12.36
CA VAL A 180 3.75 1.87 -12.38
C VAL A 180 3.09 1.97 -13.75
N GLN A 181 3.87 1.93 -14.84
CA GLN A 181 3.33 1.96 -16.19
C GLN A 181 2.38 0.78 -16.44
N SER A 182 2.81 -0.43 -16.09
CA SER A 182 2.01 -1.65 -16.23
C SER A 182 0.72 -1.58 -15.41
N ALA A 183 0.80 -1.12 -14.16
CA ALA A 183 -0.35 -0.94 -13.29
C ALA A 183 -1.32 0.12 -13.84
N ASN A 184 -0.82 1.31 -14.19
CA ASN A 184 -1.63 2.42 -14.67
C ASN A 184 -2.37 2.05 -15.96
N GLN A 185 -1.66 1.50 -16.96
CA GLN A 185 -2.28 1.05 -18.21
C GLN A 185 -3.38 -0.01 -17.96
N LYS A 186 -3.16 -0.92 -17.01
CA LYS A 186 -4.14 -1.94 -16.62
C LYS A 186 -5.38 -1.32 -15.96
N TYR A 187 -5.19 -0.42 -15.00
CA TYR A 187 -6.30 0.19 -14.25
C TYR A 187 -7.13 1.14 -15.12
N VAL A 188 -6.50 1.97 -15.95
CA VAL A 188 -7.21 2.83 -16.92
C VAL A 188 -8.02 1.99 -17.91
N ARG A 189 -7.40 0.96 -18.52
CA ARG A 189 -8.07 0.09 -19.49
C ARG A 189 -9.27 -0.66 -18.90
N ARG A 190 -9.20 -1.06 -17.64
CA ARG A 190 -10.26 -1.84 -16.97
C ARG A 190 -11.35 -0.97 -16.32
N HIS A 191 -11.17 0.35 -16.27
CA HIS A 191 -12.17 1.31 -15.80
C HIS A 191 -12.55 2.32 -16.91
N PRO A 192 -12.99 1.88 -18.09
CA PRO A 192 -13.36 2.80 -19.16
C PRO A 192 -14.45 3.78 -18.70
N HIS A 193 -15.42 3.31 -17.90
CA HIS A 193 -16.47 4.14 -17.32
C HIS A 193 -15.99 5.34 -16.46
N VAL A 194 -14.75 5.32 -15.97
CA VAL A 194 -14.14 6.45 -15.24
C VAL A 194 -13.32 7.35 -16.17
N PHE A 195 -12.65 6.76 -17.16
CA PHE A 195 -11.60 7.42 -17.95
C PHE A 195 -11.96 7.68 -19.42
N THR A 196 -13.14 7.27 -19.88
CA THR A 196 -13.67 7.58 -21.22
C THR A 196 -14.98 8.36 -21.12
N ASP A 197 -15.23 9.24 -22.09
CA ASP A 197 -16.50 9.98 -22.23
C ASP A 197 -17.68 9.10 -22.68
N GLU A 198 -17.55 7.77 -22.62
CA GLU A 198 -18.67 6.87 -22.86
C GLU A 198 -19.66 7.03 -21.71
N GLN A 199 -20.69 7.83 -21.98
CA GLN A 199 -21.83 8.08 -21.11
C GLN A 199 -22.24 6.80 -20.40
N GLN A 200 -22.24 6.90 -19.06
CA GLN A 200 -22.80 5.93 -18.13
C GLN A 200 -23.95 5.17 -18.80
N ALA A 201 -23.73 3.87 -19.05
CA ALA A 201 -24.85 2.97 -19.13
C ALA A 201 -25.49 3.00 -17.73
N THR A 202 -26.44 3.92 -17.57
CA THR A 202 -27.25 4.11 -16.38
C THR A 202 -27.95 2.79 -16.07
N GLY A 203 -27.44 2.16 -15.02
CA GLY A 203 -27.90 0.90 -14.50
C GLY A 203 -26.72 0.27 -13.78
N GLU A 204 -26.98 -0.43 -12.71
CA GLU A 204 -26.01 -1.30 -12.05
C GLU A 204 -26.03 -2.72 -12.66
N PRO A 205 -25.80 -3.00 -13.97
CA PRO A 205 -25.19 -4.29 -14.30
C PRO A 205 -23.79 -4.24 -13.69
N SER A 206 -23.54 -5.08 -12.69
CA SER A 206 -22.45 -4.91 -11.71
C SER A 206 -21.13 -4.51 -12.37
N LEU A 207 -20.49 -3.46 -11.83
CA LEU A 207 -19.15 -3.03 -12.23
C LEU A 207 -18.16 -4.23 -12.22
N GLU A 208 -18.40 -5.19 -11.33
CA GLU A 208 -17.74 -6.49 -11.25
C GLU A 208 -17.88 -7.34 -12.52
N GLY A 209 -19.08 -7.41 -13.11
CA GLY A 209 -19.31 -8.13 -14.37
C GLY A 209 -18.55 -7.52 -15.55
N THR A 210 -18.45 -6.19 -15.58
CA THR A 210 -17.64 -5.47 -16.59
C THR A 210 -16.14 -5.75 -16.38
N TRP A 211 -15.68 -5.72 -15.14
CA TRP A 211 -14.30 -6.01 -14.77
C TRP A 211 -13.88 -7.45 -15.13
N GLU A 212 -14.72 -8.44 -14.80
CA GLU A 212 -14.48 -9.85 -15.13
C GLU A 212 -14.54 -10.10 -16.64
N ALA A 213 -15.45 -9.45 -17.37
CA ALA A 213 -15.52 -9.54 -18.84
C ALA A 213 -14.24 -9.00 -19.51
N ILE A 214 -13.70 -7.87 -19.03
CA ILE A 214 -12.44 -7.31 -19.54
C ILE A 214 -11.27 -8.23 -19.21
N LYS A 215 -11.20 -8.78 -17.98
CA LYS A 215 -10.18 -9.78 -17.62
C LYS A 215 -10.21 -11.01 -18.53
N LYS A 216 -11.40 -11.52 -18.85
CA LYS A 216 -11.56 -12.68 -19.73
C LYS A 216 -11.03 -12.38 -21.14
N LYS A 217 -11.42 -11.25 -21.73
CA LYS A 217 -10.89 -10.81 -23.04
C LYS A 217 -9.38 -10.61 -23.04
N GLU A 218 -8.81 -10.05 -21.97
CA GLU A 218 -7.35 -9.91 -21.85
C GLU A 218 -6.63 -11.26 -21.81
N ARG A 219 -7.19 -12.28 -21.16
CA ARG A 219 -6.63 -13.64 -21.16
C ARG A 219 -6.69 -14.25 -22.56
N GLU A 220 -7.79 -14.08 -23.26
CA GLU A 220 -7.96 -14.56 -24.64
C GLU A 220 -7.00 -13.89 -25.63
N GLN A 221 -6.58 -12.64 -25.36
CA GLN A 221 -5.66 -11.87 -26.21
C GLN A 221 -4.17 -12.08 -25.89
N ARG A 222 -3.81 -12.58 -24.69
CA ARG A 222 -2.42 -12.92 -24.35
C ARG A 222 -2.01 -14.23 -25.03
N ASP A 223 -1.62 -14.06 -26.29
CA ASP A 223 -0.75 -14.93 -27.08
C ASP A 223 -1.20 -16.39 -27.33
N THR A 224 -1.77 -16.56 -28.52
CA THR A 224 -2.00 -17.79 -29.28
C THR A 224 -0.77 -18.69 -29.50
N SER A 225 0.44 -18.31 -29.03
CA SER A 225 1.66 -19.12 -29.10
C SER A 225 1.98 -19.92 -27.82
N ARG A 226 1.32 -19.64 -26.68
CA ARG A 226 1.35 -20.43 -25.44
C ARG A 226 0.00 -21.07 -25.10
N GLN A 227 -0.93 -21.05 -26.04
CA GLN A 227 -2.29 -21.55 -25.92
C GLN A 227 -2.39 -23.09 -25.94
N SER A 228 -1.35 -23.76 -25.48
CA SER A 228 -1.38 -25.16 -25.09
C SER A 228 -0.99 -25.22 -23.62
N GLN A 229 -2.00 -25.21 -22.74
CA GLN A 229 -1.97 -25.62 -21.33
C GLN A 229 -1.74 -24.58 -20.22
N GLU A 230 -2.15 -23.31 -20.33
CA GLU A 230 -2.38 -22.53 -19.09
C GLU A 230 -3.69 -22.99 -18.44
N SER A 231 -3.60 -23.73 -17.34
CA SER A 231 -4.77 -24.26 -16.61
C SER A 231 -5.58 -23.12 -15.98
N ALA A 232 -6.92 -23.22 -15.96
CA ALA A 232 -7.80 -22.26 -15.26
C ALA A 232 -7.39 -22.01 -13.78
N LEU A 233 -6.68 -22.98 -13.19
CA LEU A 233 -6.21 -22.96 -11.81
C LEU A 233 -4.77 -22.45 -11.64
N GLU A 234 -4.01 -22.27 -12.71
CA GLU A 234 -2.58 -21.90 -12.67
C GLU A 234 -2.34 -20.47 -12.13
N SER A 235 -3.38 -19.64 -12.17
CA SER A 235 -3.36 -18.29 -11.59
C SER A 235 -3.78 -18.24 -10.12
N VAL A 236 -3.95 -19.38 -9.42
CA VAL A 236 -4.18 -19.40 -7.96
C VAL A 236 -2.80 -19.47 -7.29
N PRO A 237 -2.35 -18.44 -6.56
CA PRO A 237 -1.02 -18.46 -5.94
C PRO A 237 -0.88 -19.63 -4.96
N PHE A 238 0.28 -20.30 -5.00
CA PHE A 238 0.55 -21.42 -4.11
C PHE A 238 0.68 -21.00 -2.64
N SER A 239 1.06 -19.75 -2.41
CA SER A 239 1.27 -19.14 -1.09
C SER A 239 -0.01 -18.66 -0.41
N THR A 240 -1.14 -18.67 -1.11
CA THR A 240 -2.43 -18.33 -0.49
C THR A 240 -2.79 -19.38 0.57
N PRO A 241 -3.30 -18.96 1.74
CA PRO A 241 -3.80 -19.88 2.76
C PRO A 241 -4.76 -20.93 2.20
N SER A 242 -4.74 -22.12 2.80
CA SER A 242 -5.37 -23.31 2.22
C SER A 242 -6.89 -23.16 2.04
N LEU A 243 -7.60 -22.43 2.90
CA LEU A 243 -9.06 -22.26 2.75
C LEU A 243 -9.35 -21.27 1.63
N SER A 244 -8.76 -20.07 1.66
CA SER A 244 -8.91 -19.08 0.57
C SER A 244 -8.49 -19.65 -0.78
N ARG A 245 -7.40 -20.43 -0.81
CA ARG A 245 -6.91 -21.10 -2.01
C ARG A 245 -7.92 -22.11 -2.54
N SER A 246 -8.47 -22.95 -1.66
CA SER A 246 -9.47 -23.93 -2.03
C SER A 246 -10.74 -23.26 -2.57
N GLN A 247 -11.20 -22.18 -1.92
CA GLN A 247 -12.33 -21.39 -2.39
C GLN A 247 -12.07 -20.80 -3.77
N GLN A 248 -10.89 -20.22 -4.02
CA GLN A 248 -10.52 -19.70 -5.34
C GLN A 248 -10.47 -20.78 -6.42
N VAL A 249 -9.95 -21.97 -6.09
CA VAL A 249 -9.92 -23.11 -7.01
C VAL A 249 -11.34 -23.53 -7.39
N LEU A 250 -12.22 -23.71 -6.40
CA LEU A 250 -13.61 -24.10 -6.64
C LEU A 250 -14.39 -23.04 -7.41
N ARG A 251 -14.29 -21.75 -7.05
CA ARG A 251 -14.94 -20.65 -7.79
C ARG A 251 -14.49 -20.61 -9.26
N ARG A 252 -13.27 -21.03 -9.57
CA ARG A 252 -12.77 -21.12 -10.96
C ARG A 252 -13.21 -22.39 -11.65
N ALA A 253 -13.26 -23.52 -10.95
CA ALA A 253 -13.83 -24.77 -11.47
C ALA A 253 -15.31 -24.57 -11.85
N ASP A 254 -16.10 -23.92 -10.99
CA ASP A 254 -17.51 -23.60 -11.24
C ASP A 254 -17.69 -22.70 -12.47
N LYS A 255 -16.79 -21.72 -12.68
CA LYS A 255 -16.80 -20.86 -13.89
C LYS A 255 -16.59 -21.65 -15.18
N GLU A 256 -15.90 -22.79 -15.12
CA GLU A 256 -15.70 -23.71 -16.24
C GLU A 256 -16.77 -24.83 -16.29
N GLY A 257 -17.79 -24.78 -15.42
CA GLY A 257 -18.86 -25.77 -15.33
C GLY A 257 -18.46 -27.07 -14.61
N ILE A 258 -17.33 -27.08 -13.91
CA ILE A 258 -16.86 -28.22 -13.10
C ILE A 258 -17.33 -27.99 -11.66
N HIS A 259 -18.41 -28.67 -11.30
CA HIS A 259 -18.97 -28.62 -9.95
C HIS A 259 -18.43 -29.77 -9.10
N VAL A 260 -18.08 -29.48 -7.86
CA VAL A 260 -17.72 -30.53 -6.89
C VAL A 260 -19.01 -31.13 -6.35
N GLU A 261 -19.27 -32.38 -6.73
CA GLU A 261 -20.33 -33.18 -6.13
C GLU A 261 -19.84 -33.77 -4.81
N LEU A 262 -20.53 -33.41 -3.73
CA LEU A 262 -20.33 -34.04 -2.43
C LEU A 262 -21.13 -35.35 -2.45
N ASP A 263 -20.47 -36.48 -2.17
CA ASP A 263 -21.18 -37.75 -1.96
C ASP A 263 -21.68 -37.80 -0.51
N PRO A 264 -22.99 -37.63 -0.25
CA PRO A 264 -23.53 -37.67 1.11
C PRO A 264 -23.44 -39.06 1.76
N ASN A 265 -23.14 -40.10 0.97
CA ASN A 265 -23.07 -41.50 1.41
C ASN A 265 -21.65 -42.09 1.32
N SER A 266 -20.61 -41.26 1.16
CA SER A 266 -19.24 -41.76 1.06
C SER A 266 -18.93 -42.61 2.31
N GLU A 267 -18.81 -43.92 2.13
CA GLU A 267 -18.52 -44.85 3.23
C GLU A 267 -17.20 -44.44 3.88
N LEU A 268 -17.23 -44.31 5.22
CA LEU A 268 -16.09 -43.89 6.04
C LEU A 268 -14.84 -44.73 5.73
N LEU A 269 -13.92 -44.13 4.98
CA LEU A 269 -12.59 -44.66 4.77
C LEU A 269 -11.61 -43.88 5.65
N THR A 270 -11.49 -44.28 6.92
CA THR A 270 -10.53 -43.77 7.94
C THR A 270 -10.66 -42.28 8.31
N ASP A 271 -10.32 -41.95 9.57
CA ASP A 271 -10.62 -40.67 10.22
C ASP A 271 -10.18 -39.41 9.43
N GLU A 272 -9.09 -39.49 8.66
CA GLU A 272 -8.57 -38.37 7.87
C GLU A 272 -9.45 -38.03 6.65
N LYS A 273 -10.03 -39.04 5.97
CA LYS A 273 -10.88 -38.77 4.79
C LYS A 273 -12.24 -38.20 5.19
N LEU A 274 -12.76 -38.59 6.36
CA LEU A 274 -13.96 -37.98 6.91
C LEU A 274 -13.73 -36.49 7.21
N LEU A 275 -12.61 -36.14 7.86
CA LEU A 275 -12.23 -34.76 8.14
C LEU A 275 -12.06 -33.96 6.84
N PHE A 276 -11.40 -34.53 5.84
CA PHE A 276 -11.27 -33.93 4.52
C PHE A 276 -12.64 -33.66 3.88
N SER A 277 -13.56 -34.65 3.89
CA SER A 277 -14.91 -34.49 3.36
C SER A 277 -15.66 -33.36 4.06
N LYS A 278 -15.57 -33.27 5.39
CA LYS A 278 -16.22 -32.21 6.17
C LYS A 278 -15.64 -30.83 5.88
N LEU A 279 -14.32 -30.72 5.77
CA LEU A 279 -13.67 -29.48 5.35
C LEU A 279 -14.12 -29.07 3.95
N LEU A 280 -14.18 -30.01 3.01
CA LEU A 280 -14.63 -29.74 1.66
C LEU A 280 -16.11 -29.31 1.61
N GLU A 281 -16.99 -29.96 2.38
CA GLU A 281 -18.39 -29.55 2.56
C GLU A 281 -18.47 -28.09 3.04
N CYS A 282 -17.69 -27.70 4.04
CA CYS A 282 -17.64 -26.32 4.52
C CYS A 282 -17.18 -25.33 3.45
N ILE A 283 -16.14 -25.67 2.67
CA ILE A 283 -15.60 -24.82 1.60
C ILE A 283 -16.64 -24.65 0.48
N VAL A 284 -17.31 -25.73 0.06
CA VAL A 284 -18.38 -25.71 -0.95
C VAL A 284 -19.56 -24.87 -0.46
N ALA A 285 -20.00 -25.07 0.79
CA ALA A 285 -21.07 -24.29 1.38
C ALA A 285 -20.71 -22.80 1.45
N ALA A 286 -19.53 -22.45 1.96
CA ALA A 286 -19.06 -21.08 2.03
C ALA A 286 -19.04 -20.40 0.65
N ASN A 287 -18.57 -21.10 -0.39
CA ASN A 287 -18.60 -20.57 -1.76
C ASN A 287 -20.02 -20.32 -2.29
N SER A 288 -20.97 -21.23 -2.03
CA SER A 288 -22.36 -21.05 -2.47
C SER A 288 -23.08 -19.92 -1.75
N LEU A 289 -22.61 -19.56 -0.55
CA LEU A 289 -23.12 -18.43 0.26
C LEU A 289 -22.31 -17.14 0.08
N ASP A 290 -21.28 -17.15 -0.78
CA ASP A 290 -20.30 -16.06 -0.96
C ASP A 290 -19.66 -15.57 0.34
N ILE A 291 -19.34 -16.51 1.22
CA ILE A 291 -18.67 -16.28 2.49
C ILE A 291 -17.16 -16.51 2.31
N ASP A 292 -16.32 -15.61 2.84
CA ASP A 292 -14.87 -15.87 2.96
C ASP A 292 -14.61 -16.75 4.20
N LEU A 293 -14.21 -17.99 3.98
CA LEU A 293 -14.06 -18.98 5.04
C LEU A 293 -12.78 -18.78 5.85
N GLU A 294 -11.74 -18.21 5.22
CA GLU A 294 -10.49 -17.90 5.90
C GLU A 294 -10.71 -16.73 6.86
N GLU A 295 -11.45 -15.71 6.43
CA GLU A 295 -11.87 -14.59 7.27
C GLU A 295 -12.71 -15.04 8.47
N ILE A 296 -13.76 -15.85 8.25
CA ILE A 296 -14.58 -16.36 9.37
C ILE A 296 -13.75 -17.16 10.38
N LEU A 297 -12.85 -18.04 9.90
CA LEU A 297 -12.06 -18.85 10.81
C LEU A 297 -11.09 -17.98 11.61
N ARG A 298 -10.46 -17.00 10.95
CA ARG A 298 -9.57 -16.02 11.60
C ARG A 298 -10.33 -15.24 12.67
N ASP A 299 -11.48 -14.67 12.37
CA ASP A 299 -12.31 -13.93 13.34
C ASP A 299 -12.67 -14.77 14.57
N SER A 300 -13.12 -16.02 14.34
CA SER A 300 -13.46 -16.94 15.43
C SER A 300 -12.24 -17.25 16.31
N VAL A 301 -11.07 -17.45 15.71
CA VAL A 301 -9.81 -17.68 16.45
C VAL A 301 -9.39 -16.42 17.22
N THR A 302 -9.53 -15.23 16.63
CA THR A 302 -9.25 -13.95 17.30
C THR A 302 -10.12 -13.76 18.53
N ARG A 303 -11.42 -14.09 18.46
CA ARG A 303 -12.33 -14.06 19.63
C ARG A 303 -11.88 -15.02 20.73
N PHE A 304 -11.51 -16.26 20.36
CA PHE A 304 -10.97 -17.22 21.32
C PHE A 304 -9.75 -16.65 22.04
N ILE A 305 -8.80 -16.08 21.29
CA ILE A 305 -7.56 -15.51 21.84
C ILE A 305 -7.87 -14.34 22.78
N SER A 306 -8.78 -13.45 22.39
CA SER A 306 -9.19 -12.30 23.20
C SER A 306 -9.74 -12.74 24.56
N GLU A 307 -10.72 -13.65 24.56
CA GLU A 307 -11.32 -14.17 25.79
C GLU A 307 -10.33 -14.97 26.63
N PHE A 308 -9.48 -15.77 25.97
CA PHE A 308 -8.42 -16.49 26.68
C PHE A 308 -7.48 -15.53 27.42
N LYS A 309 -7.07 -14.42 26.78
CA LYS A 309 -6.24 -13.37 27.40
C LYS A 309 -6.96 -12.66 28.55
N MET A 310 -8.27 -12.42 28.44
CA MET A 310 -9.05 -11.85 29.54
C MET A 310 -9.03 -12.77 30.77
N ILE A 311 -9.24 -14.06 30.56
CA ILE A 311 -9.22 -15.06 31.63
C ILE A 311 -7.82 -15.23 32.23
N GLU A 312 -6.78 -15.16 31.41
CA GLU A 312 -5.39 -15.19 31.88
C GLU A 312 -5.08 -14.01 32.80
N THR A 313 -5.57 -12.83 32.42
CA THR A 313 -5.44 -11.61 33.23
C THR A 313 -6.21 -11.72 34.55
N LEU A 314 -7.47 -12.19 34.50
CA LEU A 314 -8.32 -12.38 35.69
C LEU A 314 -7.78 -13.42 36.67
N SER A 315 -7.12 -14.46 36.15
CA SER A 315 -6.51 -15.52 36.95
C SER A 315 -5.09 -15.20 37.43
N ALA A 316 -4.57 -14.01 37.12
CA ALA A 316 -3.17 -13.63 37.35
C ALA A 316 -2.17 -14.68 36.83
N GLY A 317 -2.51 -15.36 35.73
CA GLY A 317 -1.74 -16.44 35.12
C GLY A 317 -1.92 -17.83 35.77
N ASP A 318 -2.67 -17.98 36.86
CA ASP A 318 -2.97 -19.28 37.47
C ASP A 318 -4.34 -19.84 37.03
N MET A 319 -4.34 -20.43 35.85
CA MET A 319 -5.51 -21.10 35.25
C MET A 319 -6.03 -22.29 36.06
N SER A 320 -5.27 -22.82 37.02
CA SER A 320 -5.71 -23.95 37.84
C SER A 320 -6.81 -23.56 38.83
N SER A 321 -6.86 -22.28 39.20
CA SER A 321 -7.82 -21.70 40.13
C SER A 321 -9.24 -21.53 39.57
N LEU A 322 -9.38 -21.55 38.24
CA LEU A 322 -10.65 -21.31 37.54
C LEU A 322 -11.59 -22.53 37.54
N GLY A 323 -12.88 -22.25 37.66
CA GLY A 323 -13.98 -23.21 37.54
C GLY A 323 -14.12 -23.78 36.13
N LYS A 324 -14.87 -24.89 36.01
CA LYS A 324 -15.10 -25.55 34.71
C LYS A 324 -15.83 -24.68 33.70
N ASP A 325 -16.71 -23.79 34.16
CA ASP A 325 -17.50 -22.93 33.29
C ASP A 325 -16.69 -21.71 32.82
N GLU A 326 -15.83 -21.14 33.67
CA GLU A 326 -14.86 -20.12 33.27
C GLU A 326 -13.90 -20.65 32.19
N LYS A 327 -13.42 -21.89 32.33
CA LYS A 327 -12.55 -22.53 31.32
C LYS A 327 -13.22 -22.81 29.97
N LYS A 328 -14.55 -22.76 29.89
CA LYS A 328 -15.29 -22.92 28.63
C LYS A 328 -15.52 -21.61 27.90
N GLN A 329 -15.46 -20.47 28.58
CA GLN A 329 -15.76 -19.16 28.00
C GLN A 329 -15.01 -18.85 26.70
N PRO A 330 -13.70 -19.14 26.54
CA PRO A 330 -13.02 -18.89 25.27
C PRO A 330 -13.57 -19.74 24.13
N TRP A 331 -13.89 -21.00 24.42
CA TRP A 331 -14.50 -21.91 23.46
C TRP A 331 -15.93 -21.47 23.11
N GLU A 332 -16.72 -21.05 24.10
CA GLU A 332 -18.06 -20.49 23.91
C GLU A 332 -18.02 -19.23 23.05
N ALA A 333 -17.06 -18.32 23.26
CA ALA A 333 -16.90 -17.13 22.42
C ALA A 333 -16.42 -17.43 21.00
N MET A 334 -15.64 -18.49 20.80
CA MET A 334 -15.23 -18.96 19.47
C MET A 334 -16.44 -19.47 18.66
N ILE A 335 -17.36 -20.20 19.32
CA ILE A 335 -18.53 -20.82 18.69
C ILE A 335 -19.78 -19.93 18.71
N ASP A 336 -19.83 -18.93 19.58
CA ASP A 336 -20.89 -17.92 19.65
C ASP A 336 -20.74 -16.95 18.48
N TYR A 337 -21.08 -17.46 17.30
CA TYR A 337 -21.41 -16.69 16.12
C TYR A 337 -22.85 -16.16 16.29
N ASN A 338 -23.11 -15.36 17.33
CA ASN A 338 -24.43 -14.75 17.50
C ASN A 338 -24.67 -13.79 16.34
N MET A 339 -25.44 -14.26 15.34
CA MET A 339 -26.79 -13.80 14.97
C MET A 339 -27.16 -12.30 15.13
N ASN A 340 -26.18 -11.40 15.20
CA ASN A 340 -26.35 -9.95 15.31
C ASN A 340 -25.83 -9.23 14.05
N ILE A 341 -26.02 -9.82 12.88
CA ILE A 341 -26.14 -9.04 11.64
C ILE A 341 -27.60 -8.56 11.61
N SER A 342 -27.85 -7.41 12.26
CA SER A 342 -29.04 -6.59 12.05
C SER A 342 -28.69 -5.43 11.15
#